data_AF-A0A3C0MAF1-F1
#
_entry.id   AF-A0A3C0MAF1-F1
#
_cell.length_a   1.000
_cell.length_b   1.000
_cell.length_c   1.000
_cell.angle_alpha   90.00
_cell.angle_beta   90.00
_cell.angle_gamma   90.00
#
_symmetry.space_group_name_H-M   'P 1'
#
loop_
_entity.id
_entity.type
_entity.pdbx_description
1 polymer ?
#
loop_
_entity_poly.entity_id
_entity_poly.type
_entity_poly.pdbx_seq_one_letter_code
_entity_poly.pdbx_strand_id
1 'polypeptide(L)'
;TVALVAGGHTFGKAHGAGDPGKYVGPEPEGATIEEQGLGWRNTMSSGRGGDTITSGLEGAWKPNPTTWDNGYFETLFAYDWELSKSPAGAHQWRPKNGGGAGTVVDAHDPKKSHQPMMSTADMALRMDPAYEKISRRFLNDPKAFADAFARAWYKLT
;
A
#
# COMPACT_ATOMS: atom_id res chain seq x y z
N THR A 1 -3.87 12.46 -11.53
CA THR A 1 -2.91 12.01 -10.49
C THR A 1 -3.62 11.56 -9.23
N VAL A 2 -4.21 12.46 -8.42
CA VAL A 2 -4.89 12.10 -7.15
C VAL A 2 -5.85 10.92 -7.32
N ALA A 3 -6.74 10.98 -8.32
CA ALA A 3 -7.69 9.91 -8.58
C ALA A 3 -7.02 8.55 -8.89
N LEU A 4 -5.93 8.53 -9.67
CA LEU A 4 -5.21 7.30 -10.00
C LEU A 4 -4.50 6.69 -8.78
N VAL A 5 -3.79 7.52 -8.02
CA VAL A 5 -3.05 7.04 -6.83
C VAL A 5 -4.03 6.54 -5.77
N ALA A 6 -5.00 7.38 -5.39
CA ALA A 6 -5.98 7.00 -4.38
C ALA A 6 -6.84 5.82 -4.86
N GLY A 7 -7.29 5.81 -6.11
CA GLY A 7 -8.11 4.72 -6.65
C GLY A 7 -7.35 3.40 -6.78
N GLY A 8 -6.07 3.45 -7.14
CA GLY A 8 -5.19 2.26 -7.14
C GLY A 8 -4.94 1.75 -5.72
N HIS A 9 -4.55 2.63 -4.80
CA HIS A 9 -4.26 2.29 -3.40
C HIS A 9 -5.51 2.08 -2.53
N THR A 10 -6.72 2.23 -3.08
CA THR A 10 -7.93 1.66 -2.51
C THR A 10 -7.85 0.13 -2.47
N PHE A 11 -6.98 -0.51 -3.26
CA PHE A 11 -6.86 -1.96 -3.30
C PHE A 11 -5.49 -2.49 -2.86
N GLY A 12 -5.50 -3.67 -2.25
CA GLY A 12 -4.31 -4.47 -1.98
C GLY A 12 -3.43 -3.93 -0.84
N LYS A 13 -2.14 -4.26 -0.93
CA LYS A 13 -1.13 -3.94 0.07
C LYS A 13 0.27 -3.85 -0.56
N ALA A 14 1.21 -3.26 0.17
CA ALA A 14 2.64 -3.41 -0.10
C ALA A 14 3.21 -4.68 0.58
N HIS A 15 4.37 -5.14 0.10
CA HIS A 15 5.05 -6.35 0.58
C HIS A 15 6.52 -6.08 0.91
N GLY A 16 6.89 -6.35 2.16
CA GLY A 16 8.13 -5.97 2.81
C GLY A 16 8.32 -6.71 4.13
N ALA A 17 8.04 -8.02 4.13
CA ALA A 17 8.12 -8.87 5.31
C ALA A 17 9.56 -9.02 5.87
N GLY A 18 10.58 -8.71 5.07
CA GLY A 18 11.99 -8.73 5.47
C GLY A 18 12.88 -7.98 4.48
N ASP A 19 14.17 -7.87 4.81
CA ASP A 19 15.18 -7.12 4.03
C ASP A 19 15.37 -7.72 2.62
N PRO A 20 14.98 -6.99 1.55
CA PRO A 20 15.11 -7.51 0.19
C PRO A 20 16.58 -7.77 -0.20
N GLY A 21 17.54 -6.99 0.33
CA GLY A 21 18.96 -7.17 0.03
C GLY A 21 19.56 -8.46 0.60
N LYS A 22 18.87 -9.13 1.51
CA LYS A 22 19.29 -10.42 2.08
C LYS A 22 18.56 -11.61 1.49
N TYR A 23 17.27 -11.43 1.17
CA TYR A 23 16.38 -12.56 0.90
C TYR A 23 15.93 -12.65 -0.56
N VAL A 24 15.96 -11.55 -1.32
CA VAL A 24 15.44 -11.49 -2.69
C VAL A 24 16.58 -11.63 -3.68
N GLY A 25 16.50 -12.65 -4.52
CA GLY A 25 17.48 -12.92 -5.58
C GLY A 25 17.37 -11.98 -6.78
N PRO A 26 18.16 -12.25 -7.85
CA PRO A 26 18.15 -11.45 -9.07
C PRO A 26 16.77 -11.33 -9.72
N GLU A 27 16.57 -10.25 -10.46
CA GLU A 27 15.43 -10.02 -11.35
C GLU A 27 15.34 -11.08 -12.46
N PRO A 28 14.22 -11.16 -13.21
CA PRO A 28 14.00 -12.23 -14.19
C PRO A 28 15.13 -12.44 -15.22
N GLU A 29 15.75 -11.37 -15.73
CA GLU A 29 16.86 -11.47 -16.70
C GLU A 29 18.21 -11.86 -16.06
N GLY A 30 18.34 -11.68 -14.74
CA GLY A 30 19.50 -12.10 -13.95
C GLY A 30 19.31 -13.44 -13.25
N ALA A 31 18.10 -14.02 -13.32
CA ALA A 31 17.77 -15.27 -12.69
C ALA A 31 18.31 -16.48 -13.46
N THR A 32 18.42 -17.61 -12.78
CA THR A 32 18.90 -18.85 -13.40
C THR A 32 17.81 -19.48 -14.27
N ILE A 33 18.21 -20.32 -15.23
CA ILE A 33 17.28 -20.90 -16.22
C ILE A 33 16.18 -21.76 -15.57
N GLU A 34 16.45 -22.38 -14.43
CA GLU A 34 15.48 -23.17 -13.67
C GLU A 34 14.33 -22.35 -13.07
N GLU A 35 14.47 -21.02 -12.96
CA GLU A 35 13.37 -20.13 -12.55
C GLU A 35 12.37 -19.89 -13.70
N GLN A 36 12.66 -20.37 -14.91
CA GLN A 36 11.74 -20.42 -16.06
C GLN A 36 11.10 -19.06 -16.40
N GLY A 37 11.91 -18.00 -16.40
CA GLY A 37 11.48 -16.64 -16.71
C GLY A 37 10.90 -15.87 -15.53
N LEU A 38 10.91 -16.45 -14.33
CA LEU A 38 10.65 -15.73 -13.08
C LEU A 38 11.96 -15.19 -12.48
N GLY A 39 11.83 -14.23 -11.57
CA GLY A 39 12.93 -13.65 -10.81
C GLY A 39 12.47 -13.21 -9.43
N TRP A 40 13.33 -12.47 -8.73
CA TRP A 40 13.12 -12.02 -7.35
C TRP A 40 12.79 -13.17 -6.40
N ARG A 41 13.44 -14.32 -6.60
CA ARG A 41 13.22 -15.49 -5.76
C ARG A 41 13.49 -15.13 -4.30
N ASN A 42 12.46 -15.30 -3.47
CA ASN A 42 12.51 -14.97 -2.05
C ASN A 42 12.87 -16.20 -1.22
N THR A 43 13.97 -16.11 -0.47
CA THR A 43 14.51 -17.18 0.37
C THR A 43 14.09 -17.06 1.84
N MET A 44 13.36 -16.01 2.21
CA MET A 44 12.89 -15.83 3.58
C MET A 44 11.75 -16.80 3.89
N SER A 45 11.96 -17.71 4.84
CA SER A 45 10.91 -18.64 5.32
C SER A 45 10.25 -19.39 4.16
N SER A 46 8.95 -19.15 3.89
CA SER A 46 8.25 -19.78 2.76
C SER A 46 8.43 -19.04 1.42
N GLY A 47 8.93 -17.81 1.44
CA GLY A 47 9.12 -16.95 0.28
C GLY A 47 7.83 -16.34 -0.30
N ARG A 48 6.66 -16.66 0.27
CA ARG A 48 5.33 -16.34 -0.27
C ARG A 48 4.32 -16.06 0.83
N GLY A 49 3.13 -15.60 0.46
CA GLY A 49 2.08 -15.28 1.41
C GLY A 49 2.54 -14.23 2.43
N GLY A 50 2.45 -14.54 3.72
CA GLY A 50 2.90 -13.66 4.80
C GLY A 50 4.39 -13.32 4.76
N ASP A 51 5.21 -14.11 4.07
CA ASP A 51 6.65 -13.87 3.91
C ASP A 51 7.00 -13.12 2.62
N THR A 52 6.02 -12.66 1.85
CA THR A 52 6.25 -12.01 0.56
C THR A 52 7.03 -10.70 0.73
N ILE A 53 8.03 -10.48 -0.12
CA ILE A 53 8.82 -9.25 -0.20
C ILE A 53 8.76 -8.75 -1.64
N THR A 54 8.49 -7.47 -1.84
CA THR A 54 8.49 -6.82 -3.16
C THR A 54 9.10 -5.43 -3.07
N SER A 55 8.33 -4.42 -2.63
CA SER A 55 8.82 -3.04 -2.53
C SER A 55 9.64 -2.79 -1.26
N GLY A 56 9.54 -3.67 -0.26
CA GLY A 56 10.10 -3.46 1.07
C GLY A 56 9.21 -2.60 1.98
N LEU A 57 8.18 -1.92 1.45
CA LEU A 57 7.11 -1.34 2.27
C LEU A 57 6.15 -2.46 2.69
N GLU A 58 5.53 -2.34 3.87
CA GLU A 58 4.66 -3.39 4.41
C GLU A 58 3.37 -2.82 5.00
N GLY A 59 2.24 -3.37 4.57
CA GLY A 59 0.91 -3.02 5.07
C GLY A 59 -0.07 -2.63 3.97
N ALA A 60 -1.36 -2.61 4.32
CA ALA A 60 -2.43 -2.12 3.44
C ALA A 60 -2.84 -0.70 3.83
N TRP A 61 -3.42 0.01 2.88
CA TRP A 61 -3.81 1.42 3.03
C TRP A 61 -5.14 1.61 3.80
N LYS A 62 -6.02 0.61 3.80
CA LYS A 62 -7.36 0.71 4.41
C LYS A 62 -7.88 -0.61 4.99
N PRO A 63 -8.91 -0.57 5.86
CA PRO A 63 -9.48 -1.75 6.55
C PRO A 63 -9.89 -2.94 5.67
N ASN A 64 -10.47 -2.68 4.48
CA ASN A 64 -11.02 -3.71 3.59
C ASN A 64 -10.27 -3.75 2.24
N PRO A 65 -9.05 -4.31 2.15
CA PRO A 65 -8.16 -4.10 1.00
C PRO A 65 -8.67 -4.63 -0.36
N THR A 66 -9.74 -5.41 -0.38
CA THR A 66 -10.29 -6.05 -1.60
C THR A 66 -11.60 -5.42 -2.07
N THR A 67 -12.09 -4.38 -1.39
CA THR A 67 -13.38 -3.76 -1.67
C THR A 67 -13.20 -2.34 -2.19
N TRP A 68 -13.89 -1.97 -3.27
CA TRP A 68 -14.01 -0.57 -3.67
C TRP A 68 -14.89 0.19 -2.67
N ASP A 69 -14.31 1.16 -1.97
CA ASP A 69 -14.99 2.10 -1.09
C ASP A 69 -14.12 3.37 -0.96
N ASN A 70 -14.56 4.33 -0.15
CA ASN A 70 -13.80 5.56 0.09
C ASN A 70 -12.75 5.44 1.21
N GLY A 71 -12.48 4.21 1.66
CA GLY A 71 -11.69 3.93 2.87
C GLY A 71 -10.23 4.38 2.78
N TYR A 72 -9.67 4.54 1.58
CA TYR A 72 -8.33 5.14 1.41
C TYR A 72 -8.30 6.58 1.92
N PHE A 73 -9.22 7.43 1.45
CA PHE A 73 -9.28 8.84 1.87
C PHE A 73 -9.73 8.98 3.32
N GLU A 74 -10.70 8.16 3.74
CA GLU A 74 -11.13 8.12 5.14
C GLU A 74 -9.93 7.82 6.06
N THR A 75 -9.14 6.80 5.73
CA THR A 75 -7.93 6.44 6.49
C THR A 75 -6.88 7.55 6.44
N LEU A 76 -6.60 8.09 5.24
CA LEU A 76 -5.58 9.14 5.03
C LEU A 76 -5.86 10.38 5.89
N PHE A 77 -7.12 10.77 6.06
CA PHE A 77 -7.53 11.95 6.82
C PHE A 77 -7.99 11.68 8.25
N ALA A 78 -8.27 10.43 8.64
CA ALA A 78 -8.73 10.08 10.00
C ALA A 78 -7.62 10.15 11.06
N TYR A 79 -6.36 10.03 10.67
CA TYR A 79 -5.24 9.92 11.59
C TYR A 79 -4.21 11.03 11.42
N ASP A 80 -3.45 11.30 12.48
CA ASP A 80 -2.15 11.93 12.35
C ASP A 80 -1.08 10.87 12.10
N TRP A 81 -0.11 11.18 11.26
CA TRP A 81 0.86 10.21 10.76
C TRP A 81 2.27 10.53 11.26
N GLU A 82 3.04 9.49 11.56
CA GLU A 82 4.47 9.58 11.87
C GLU A 82 5.30 8.70 10.94
N LEU A 83 6.52 9.15 10.67
CA LEU A 83 7.50 8.37 9.93
C LEU A 83 7.94 7.18 10.77
N SER A 84 7.98 6.01 10.14
CA SER A 84 8.34 4.73 10.74
C SER A 84 9.16 3.91 9.74
N LYS A 85 9.50 2.67 10.14
CA LYS A 85 10.19 1.70 9.30
C LYS A 85 9.34 0.44 9.16
N SER A 86 9.29 -0.12 7.96
CA SER A 86 8.73 -1.45 7.70
C SER A 86 9.60 -2.55 8.35
N PRO A 87 9.13 -3.81 8.41
CA PRO A 87 9.98 -4.94 8.80
C PRO A 87 11.24 -5.07 7.93
N ALA A 88 11.18 -4.65 6.67
CA ALA A 88 12.34 -4.58 5.77
C ALA A 88 13.24 -3.34 5.96
N GLY A 89 12.92 -2.44 6.90
CA GLY A 89 13.69 -1.20 7.12
C GLY A 89 13.40 -0.05 6.16
N ALA A 90 12.38 -0.17 5.30
CA ALA A 90 11.97 0.89 4.38
C ALA A 90 11.21 2.01 5.11
N HIS A 91 11.37 3.26 4.68
CA HIS A 91 10.62 4.38 5.24
C HIS A 91 9.14 4.33 4.82
N GLN A 92 8.26 4.30 5.81
CA GLN A 92 6.80 4.34 5.60
C GLN A 92 6.12 5.09 6.73
N TRP A 93 4.83 5.36 6.60
CA TRP A 93 4.07 6.11 7.59
C TRP A 93 3.05 5.20 8.28
N ARG A 94 2.90 5.40 9.58
CA ARG A 94 1.87 4.75 10.40
C ARG A 94 1.07 5.79 11.19
N PRO A 95 -0.16 5.49 11.61
CA PRO A 95 -0.88 6.36 12.52
C PRO A 95 -0.13 6.53 13.85
N LYS A 96 -0.12 7.76 14.36
CA LYS A 96 0.43 8.09 15.68
C LYS A 96 -0.38 7.45 16.81
N ASN A 97 0.25 7.29 17.97
CA ASN A 97 -0.40 6.90 19.23
C ASN A 97 -1.20 5.59 19.15
N GLY A 98 -0.81 4.66 18.27
CA GLY A 98 -1.51 3.40 18.07
C GLY A 98 -2.84 3.52 17.31
N GLY A 99 -3.07 4.64 16.62
CA GLY A 99 -4.26 4.84 15.79
C GLY A 99 -4.45 3.72 14.77
N GLY A 100 -5.69 3.34 14.51
CA GLY A 100 -6.01 2.30 13.53
C GLY A 100 -5.53 0.89 13.89
N ALA A 101 -5.03 0.66 15.11
CA ALA A 101 -4.61 -0.68 15.53
C ALA A 101 -5.76 -1.69 15.42
N GLY A 102 -5.50 -2.78 14.73
CA GLY A 102 -6.45 -3.86 14.52
C GLY A 102 -7.59 -3.57 13.55
N THR A 103 -7.52 -2.46 12.81
CA THR A 103 -8.56 -2.09 11.83
C THR A 103 -8.36 -2.73 10.47
N VAL A 104 -7.12 -3.08 10.12
CA VAL A 104 -6.78 -3.69 8.84
C VAL A 104 -6.66 -5.20 9.03
N VAL A 105 -7.45 -5.97 8.29
CA VAL A 105 -7.37 -7.43 8.31
C VAL A 105 -6.03 -7.93 7.76
N ASP A 106 -5.46 -8.97 8.34
CA ASP A 106 -4.28 -9.64 7.77
C ASP A 106 -4.66 -10.39 6.48
N ALA A 107 -3.73 -10.40 5.50
CA ALA A 107 -3.98 -10.98 4.18
C ALA A 107 -4.00 -12.52 4.15
N HIS A 108 -3.43 -13.18 5.16
CA HIS A 108 -3.23 -14.62 5.19
C HIS A 108 -3.65 -15.30 6.50
N ASP A 109 -3.81 -14.54 7.59
CA ASP A 109 -4.17 -15.06 8.91
C ASP A 109 -5.41 -14.33 9.49
N PRO A 110 -6.60 -14.94 9.49
CA PRO A 110 -7.83 -14.29 9.94
C PRO A 110 -7.85 -13.94 11.43
N LYS A 111 -6.87 -14.42 12.22
CA LYS A 111 -6.73 -14.10 13.64
C LYS A 111 -5.84 -12.89 13.89
N LYS A 112 -5.21 -12.34 12.84
CA LYS A 112 -4.32 -11.19 12.92
C LYS A 112 -4.95 -9.96 12.29
N SER A 113 -4.50 -8.82 12.77
CA SER A 113 -4.89 -7.51 12.24
C SER A 113 -3.76 -6.51 12.48
N HIS A 114 -3.79 -5.43 11.70
CA HIS A 114 -2.71 -4.46 11.56
C HIS A 114 -3.25 -3.04 11.69
N GLN A 115 -2.31 -2.11 11.78
CA GLN A 115 -2.57 -0.70 11.49
C GLN A 115 -2.53 -0.47 9.98
N PRO A 116 -3.23 0.55 9.46
CA PRO A 116 -3.03 0.99 8.09
C PRO A 116 -1.64 1.60 7.92
N MET A 117 -1.14 1.55 6.69
CA MET A 117 0.14 2.11 6.28
C MET A 117 -0.06 3.11 5.14
N MET A 118 0.76 4.16 5.11
CA MET A 118 0.84 5.08 3.97
C MET A 118 2.29 5.19 3.51
N SER A 119 2.50 5.27 2.19
CA SER A 119 3.80 5.63 1.64
C SER A 119 4.02 7.15 1.73
N THR A 120 5.24 7.61 1.52
CA THR A 120 5.51 9.06 1.40
C THR A 120 4.76 9.69 0.23
N ALA A 121 4.55 8.95 -0.86
CA ALA A 121 3.76 9.42 -2.00
C ALA A 121 2.27 9.60 -1.64
N ASP A 122 1.73 8.71 -0.80
CA ASP A 122 0.37 8.85 -0.27
C ASP A 122 0.26 10.09 0.62
N MET A 123 1.23 10.30 1.51
CA MET A 123 1.25 11.47 2.39
C MET A 123 1.30 12.78 1.60
N ALA A 124 1.95 12.80 0.43
CA ALA A 124 1.96 13.97 -0.45
C ALA A 124 0.55 14.37 -0.90
N LEU A 125 -0.40 13.43 -1.05
CA LEU A 125 -1.79 13.74 -1.41
C LEU A 125 -2.55 14.50 -0.32
N ARG A 126 -2.06 14.45 0.93
CA ARG A 126 -2.59 15.20 2.07
C ARG A 126 -1.77 16.45 2.38
N MET A 127 -0.46 16.43 2.16
CA MET A 127 0.44 17.51 2.57
C MET A 127 0.59 18.60 1.51
N ASP A 128 0.53 18.26 0.22
CA ASP A 128 0.59 19.25 -0.85
C ASP A 128 -0.70 20.07 -0.91
N PRO A 129 -0.66 21.42 -0.89
CA PRO A 129 -1.87 22.26 -0.83
C PRO A 129 -2.82 22.11 -2.03
N ALA A 130 -2.33 21.70 -3.21
CA ALA A 130 -3.18 21.50 -4.38
C ALA A 130 -3.81 20.11 -4.36
N TYR A 131 -3.03 19.08 -4.05
CA TYR A 131 -3.56 17.72 -3.91
C TYR A 131 -4.50 17.60 -2.72
N GLU A 132 -4.22 18.24 -1.59
CA GLU A 132 -5.07 18.19 -0.40
C GLU A 132 -6.50 18.64 -0.70
N LYS A 133 -6.67 19.75 -1.46
CA LYS A 133 -7.99 20.25 -1.86
C LYS A 133 -8.76 19.24 -2.69
N ILE A 134 -8.08 18.57 -3.62
CA ILE A 134 -8.67 17.54 -4.49
C ILE A 134 -9.00 16.29 -3.67
N SER A 135 -8.08 15.84 -2.82
CA SER A 135 -8.24 14.70 -1.92
C SER A 135 -9.40 14.91 -0.95
N ARG A 136 -9.54 16.09 -0.36
CA ARG A 136 -10.65 16.44 0.54
C ARG A 136 -11.98 16.56 -0.20
N ARG A 137 -11.98 17.03 -1.45
CA ARG A 137 -13.16 16.97 -2.31
C ARG A 137 -13.60 15.52 -2.53
N PHE A 138 -12.68 14.63 -2.88
CA PHE A 138 -12.99 13.21 -3.09
C PHE A 138 -13.38 12.47 -1.81
N LEU A 139 -12.82 12.85 -0.67
CA LEU A 139 -13.29 12.38 0.65
C LEU A 139 -14.77 12.73 0.86
N ASN A 140 -15.17 13.96 0.53
CA ASN A 140 -16.53 14.46 0.77
C ASN A 140 -17.52 14.13 -0.37
N ASP A 141 -17.04 13.72 -1.54
CA ASP A 141 -17.84 13.34 -2.70
C ASP A 141 -17.29 12.06 -3.36
N PRO A 142 -17.66 10.87 -2.84
CA PRO A 142 -17.21 9.59 -3.37
C PRO A 142 -17.67 9.33 -4.81
N LYS A 143 -18.76 9.97 -5.26
CA LYS A 143 -19.25 9.81 -6.65
C LYS A 143 -18.34 10.55 -7.62
N ALA A 144 -17.91 11.78 -7.28
CA ALA A 144 -16.92 12.50 -8.07
C ALA A 144 -15.57 11.76 -8.11
N PHE A 145 -15.17 11.13 -7.01
CA PHE A 145 -13.99 10.28 -6.98
C PHE A 145 -14.09 9.10 -7.94
N ALA A 146 -15.20 8.35 -7.87
CA ALA A 146 -15.42 7.19 -8.72
C ALA A 146 -15.44 7.54 -10.22
N ASP A 147 -16.13 8.61 -10.62
CA ASP A 147 -16.15 9.09 -12.03
C ASP A 147 -14.74 9.52 -12.49
N ALA A 148 -14.03 10.30 -11.67
CA ALA A 148 -12.69 10.77 -11.99
C ALA A 148 -11.68 9.62 -12.11
N PHE A 149 -11.75 8.62 -11.21
CA PHE A 149 -10.90 7.44 -11.28
C PHE A 149 -11.19 6.60 -12.51
N ALA A 150 -12.47 6.31 -12.81
CA ALA A 150 -12.86 5.53 -13.97
C ALA A 150 -12.34 6.14 -15.29
N ARG A 151 -12.51 7.46 -15.47
CA ARG A 151 -11.99 8.18 -16.64
C ARG A 151 -10.47 8.19 -16.70
N ALA A 152 -9.80 8.40 -15.56
CA ALA A 152 -8.36 8.46 -15.51
C ALA A 152 -7.72 7.08 -15.76
N TRP A 153 -8.35 6.01 -15.27
CA TRP A 153 -7.94 4.63 -15.53
C TRP A 153 -8.09 4.28 -17.01
N TYR A 154 -9.26 4.55 -17.60
CA TYR A 154 -9.47 4.35 -19.04
C TYR A 154 -8.47 5.12 -19.90
N LYS A 155 -8.05 6.32 -19.47
CA LYS A 155 -7.03 7.10 -20.18
C LYS A 155 -5.62 6.49 -20.04
N LEU A 156 -5.33 5.84 -18.93
CA LEU A 156 -3.99 5.31 -18.62
C LEU A 156 -3.68 4.05 -19.43
N THR A 157 -4.67 3.16 -19.58
CA THR A 157 -4.57 1.84 -20.20
C THR A 157 -5.03 1.84 -21.65
#